data_AF-A0A6I5CEB5-F1
#
_entry.id   AF-A0A6I5CEB5-F1
#
_cell.length_a   1.000
_cell.length_b   1.000
_cell.length_c   1.000
_cell.angle_alpha   90.00
_cell.angle_beta   90.00
_cell.angle_gamma   90.00
#
_symmetry.space_group_name_H-M   'P 1'
#
loop_
_entity.id
_entity.type
_entity.pdbx_description
1 polymer ?
#
loop_
_entity_poly.entity_id
_entity_poly.type
_entity_poly.pdbx_seq_one_letter_code
_entity_poly.pdbx_strand_id
1 'polypeptide(L)'
;MTATDTLGQEPAAAEYGGMLPPYSAEDAVCPMCQNREAFTWFRPAMPPNAVQADWNGTARRGGLPMRLERECARCTYKWDEALVIDRPGMTIEALAYALDNAAPYQVDLDRAVLEHIAHQLLLMLYVTARPDHPLWQYSDGRPSATATPQPTLEGSGVCEVPHASHDAEDACDRRCIAEATRPAAGTKEMQR
;
A
#
# COMPACT_ATOMS: atom_id res chain seq x y z
N MET A 1 25.16 23.52 -36.70
CA MET A 1 25.33 22.49 -35.65
C MET A 1 25.37 23.21 -34.32
N THR A 2 24.23 23.34 -33.65
CA THR A 2 24.10 24.02 -32.36
C THR A 2 23.47 23.00 -31.41
N ALA A 3 24.31 22.35 -30.61
CA ALA A 3 23.90 21.44 -29.56
C ALA A 3 23.30 22.28 -28.41
N THR A 4 22.03 22.03 -28.10
CA THR A 4 21.33 22.65 -26.98
C THR A 4 21.55 21.75 -25.77
N ASP A 5 22.44 22.20 -24.89
CA ASP A 5 22.67 21.64 -23.56
C ASP A 5 21.35 21.70 -22.76
N THR A 6 20.78 20.53 -22.48
CA THR A 6 19.63 20.38 -21.60
C THR A 6 20.16 20.23 -20.19
N LEU A 7 20.40 21.36 -19.52
CA LEU A 7 20.77 21.37 -18.10
C LEU A 7 19.60 20.83 -17.27
N GLY A 8 19.92 19.81 -16.47
CA GLY A 8 19.01 19.07 -15.62
C GLY A 8 18.15 19.97 -14.75
N GLN A 9 16.85 19.80 -14.89
CA GLN A 9 15.87 20.36 -13.99
C GLN A 9 15.98 19.61 -12.66
N GLU A 10 16.57 20.24 -11.65
CA GLU A 10 16.48 19.75 -10.27
C GLU A 10 15.00 19.61 -9.92
N PRO A 11 14.55 18.46 -9.41
CA PRO A 11 13.16 18.30 -9.00
C PRO A 11 12.90 19.32 -7.89
N ALA A 12 11.95 20.22 -8.16
CA ALA A 12 11.49 21.22 -7.20
C ALA A 12 11.19 20.51 -5.88
N ALA A 13 11.95 20.88 -4.83
CA ALA A 13 11.65 20.49 -3.47
C ALA A 13 10.22 20.93 -3.20
N ALA A 14 9.30 19.98 -3.24
CA ALA A 14 7.91 20.24 -2.95
C ALA A 14 7.88 20.83 -1.53
N GLU A 15 7.43 22.09 -1.44
CA GLU A 15 7.14 22.77 -0.18
C GLU A 15 5.97 22.05 0.50
N TYR A 16 6.22 20.85 0.99
CA TYR A 16 5.35 20.15 1.91
C TYR A 16 5.47 20.87 3.25
N GLY A 17 4.73 21.96 3.40
CA GLY A 17 4.33 22.52 4.69
C GLY A 17 3.41 21.57 5.48
N GLY A 18 3.55 20.27 5.27
CA GLY A 18 3.01 19.26 6.17
C GLY A 18 3.74 19.45 7.48
N MET A 19 3.02 19.95 8.48
CA MET A 19 3.45 19.99 9.87
C MET A 19 4.06 18.62 10.16
N LEU A 20 5.40 18.56 10.16
CA LEU A 20 6.11 17.38 10.55
C LEU A 20 5.54 17.00 11.92
N PRO A 21 5.25 15.71 12.17
CA PRO A 21 4.70 15.27 13.45
C PRO A 21 5.47 15.97 14.57
N PRO A 22 4.83 16.42 15.66
CA PRO A 22 5.44 17.34 16.64
C PRO A 22 6.80 16.91 17.20
N TYR A 23 7.15 15.63 17.08
CA TYR A 23 8.44 15.06 17.45
C TYR A 23 9.57 15.33 16.44
N SER A 24 9.26 15.57 15.17
CA SER A 24 10.20 15.95 14.11
C SER A 24 10.45 17.46 14.03
N ALA A 25 9.98 18.23 15.02
CA ALA A 25 10.33 19.63 15.16
C ALA A 25 11.84 19.81 15.36
N GLU A 26 12.35 20.99 15.01
CA GLU A 26 13.76 21.36 15.23
C GLU A 26 14.12 21.22 16.72
N ASP A 27 13.16 21.50 17.61
CA ASP A 27 13.24 21.32 19.07
C ASP A 27 12.67 19.97 19.52
N ALA A 28 13.50 18.93 19.64
CA ALA A 28 13.09 17.67 20.25
C ALA A 28 13.46 17.58 21.74
N VAL A 29 12.51 17.12 22.54
CA VAL A 29 12.69 16.93 23.98
C VAL A 29 13.19 15.51 24.26
N CYS A 30 14.36 15.39 24.89
CA CYS A 30 14.90 14.10 25.29
C CYS A 30 13.96 13.40 26.31
N PRO A 31 13.53 12.15 26.07
CA PRO A 31 12.60 11.45 26.97
C PRO A 31 13.22 11.06 28.31
N MET A 32 14.56 10.99 28.39
CA MET A 32 15.27 10.59 29.61
C MET A 32 15.56 11.76 30.55
N CYS A 33 15.95 12.92 30.02
CA CYS A 33 16.40 14.07 30.83
C CYS A 33 15.70 15.39 30.53
N GLN A 34 14.72 15.39 29.62
CA GLN A 34 13.93 16.56 29.21
C GLN A 34 14.72 17.73 28.59
N ASN A 35 15.99 17.51 28.23
CA ASN A 35 16.79 18.49 27.50
C ASN A 35 16.21 18.72 26.09
N ARG A 36 16.19 19.97 25.62
CA ARG A 36 15.60 20.35 24.32
C ARG A 36 16.58 20.31 23.14
N GLU A 37 17.85 20.08 23.41
CA GLU A 37 18.89 19.99 22.38
C GLU A 37 19.18 18.52 22.06
N ALA A 38 19.08 18.17 20.78
CA ALA A 38 19.37 16.86 20.26
C ALA A 38 20.08 16.96 18.90
N PHE A 39 21.13 16.18 18.71
CA PHE A 39 21.71 15.95 17.38
C PHE A 39 20.78 15.02 16.60
N THR A 40 20.66 15.26 15.30
CA THR A 40 19.74 14.52 14.43
C THR A 40 20.50 13.96 13.23
N TRP A 41 20.36 12.66 12.97
CA TRP A 41 20.92 12.00 11.80
C TRP A 41 19.82 11.34 10.99
N PHE A 42 19.83 11.57 9.68
CA PHE A 42 18.93 10.89 8.77
C PHE A 42 19.34 9.41 8.60
N ARG A 43 18.37 8.51 8.73
CA ARG A 43 18.52 7.08 8.44
C ARG A 43 17.59 6.71 7.28
N PRO A 44 18.13 6.22 6.15
CA PRO A 44 17.31 5.82 5.02
C PRO A 44 16.44 4.60 5.37
N ALA A 45 15.38 4.40 4.59
CA ALA A 45 14.55 3.21 4.70
C ALA A 45 15.39 1.94 4.49
N MET A 46 15.17 0.93 5.33
CA MET A 46 15.79 -0.37 5.15
C MET A 46 14.91 -1.26 4.27
N PRO A 47 15.50 -2.04 3.36
CA PRO A 47 14.72 -2.95 2.52
C PRO A 47 14.05 -4.04 3.37
N PRO A 48 12.91 -4.61 2.90
CA PRO A 48 12.16 -5.63 3.62
C PRO A 48 12.97 -6.83 4.13
N ASN A 49 14.03 -7.18 3.40
CA ASN A 49 14.88 -8.35 3.65
C ASN A 49 16.19 -7.99 4.39
N ALA A 50 16.36 -6.74 4.84
CA ALA A 50 17.50 -6.38 5.66
C ALA A 50 17.44 -7.13 7.01
N VAL A 51 18.56 -7.75 7.39
CA VAL A 51 18.73 -8.33 8.71
C VAL A 51 19.46 -7.29 9.55
N GLN A 52 18.77 -6.72 10.53
CA GLN A 52 19.41 -5.89 11.53
C GLN A 52 19.90 -6.80 12.65
N ALA A 53 21.19 -6.74 12.96
CA ALA A 53 21.69 -7.31 14.19
C ALA A 53 21.23 -6.40 15.33
N ASP A 54 20.13 -6.77 16.00
CA ASP A 54 19.72 -6.05 17.20
C ASP A 54 20.76 -6.25 18.30
N TRP A 55 20.80 -5.32 19.26
CA TRP A 55 21.65 -5.36 20.45
C TRP A 55 21.53 -6.69 21.24
N ASN A 56 20.42 -7.41 21.08
CA ASN A 56 20.14 -8.67 21.76
C ASN A 56 20.35 -9.92 20.87
N GLY A 57 21.03 -9.79 19.72
CA GLY A 57 21.28 -10.90 18.80
C GLY A 57 20.04 -11.45 18.10
N THR A 58 18.89 -10.77 18.23
CA THR A 58 17.65 -11.11 17.54
C THR A 58 17.64 -10.42 16.18
N ALA A 59 17.56 -11.20 15.11
CA ALA A 59 17.39 -10.65 13.78
C ALA A 59 15.94 -10.21 13.60
N ARG A 60 15.68 -8.90 13.64
CA ARG A 60 14.38 -8.39 13.16
C ARG A 60 14.34 -8.47 11.65
N ARG A 61 13.27 -9.09 11.13
CA ARG A 61 12.94 -9.11 9.70
C ARG A 61 11.86 -8.06 9.43
N GLY A 62 12.10 -7.21 8.45
CA GLY A 62 11.13 -6.22 7.99
C GLY A 62 11.77 -4.89 7.66
N GLY A 63 11.26 -4.25 6.61
CA GLY A 63 11.74 -2.95 6.19
C GLY A 63 11.38 -1.92 7.24
N LEU A 64 12.36 -1.15 7.71
CA LEU A 64 12.10 0.03 8.52
C LEU A 64 11.86 1.22 7.59
N PRO A 65 10.87 2.07 7.87
CA PRO A 65 10.68 3.30 7.10
C PRO A 65 11.89 4.23 7.27
N MET A 66 11.91 5.30 6.48
CA MET A 66 12.81 6.42 6.72
C MET A 66 12.61 6.94 8.15
N ARG A 67 13.70 7.25 8.84
CA ARG A 67 13.65 7.72 10.22
C ARG A 67 14.75 8.72 10.52
N LEU A 68 14.56 9.48 11.58
CA LEU A 68 15.57 10.34 12.17
C LEU A 68 16.07 9.66 13.44
N GLU A 69 17.37 9.37 13.50
CA GLU A 69 18.02 9.00 14.76
C GLU A 69 18.37 10.29 15.49
N ARG A 70 17.99 10.40 16.76
CA ARG A 70 18.34 11.54 17.61
C ARG A 70 19.23 11.10 18.76
N GLU A 71 20.14 11.97 19.17
CA GLU A 71 20.99 11.80 20.35
C GLU A 71 20.92 13.06 21.20
N CYS A 72 20.61 12.88 22.48
CA CYS A 72 20.53 14.01 23.41
C CYS A 72 21.91 14.63 23.60
N ALA A 73 22.02 15.96 23.41
CA ALA A 73 23.28 16.68 23.62
C ALA A 73 23.78 16.64 25.07
N ARG A 74 22.90 16.35 26.04
CA ARG A 74 23.22 16.31 27.48
C ARG A 74 23.53 14.90 28.00
N CYS A 75 22.67 13.93 27.74
CA CYS A 75 22.77 12.58 28.32
C CYS A 75 23.13 11.48 27.32
N THR A 76 23.40 11.84 26.06
CA THR A 76 23.77 10.94 24.95
C THR A 76 22.80 9.80 24.67
N TYR A 77 21.61 9.83 25.28
CA TYR A 77 20.54 8.88 24.99
C TYR A 77 20.11 8.99 23.54
N LYS A 78 20.01 7.84 22.86
CA LYS A 78 19.63 7.73 21.46
C LYS A 78 18.21 7.19 21.30
N TRP A 79 17.43 7.78 20.40
CA TRP A 79 16.11 7.30 20.03
C TRP A 79 15.85 7.50 18.54
N ASP A 80 14.97 6.66 17.98
CA ASP A 80 14.59 6.72 16.57
C ASP A 80 13.18 7.32 16.43
N GLU A 81 13.01 8.26 15.51
CA GLU A 81 11.73 8.86 15.13
C GLU A 81 11.38 8.47 13.69
N ALA A 82 10.27 7.74 13.51
CA ALA A 82 9.82 7.37 12.18
C ALA A 82 9.33 8.61 11.41
N LEU A 83 9.85 8.82 10.19
CA LEU A 83 9.31 9.80 9.25
C LEU A 83 8.13 9.16 8.55
N VAL A 84 6.92 9.47 9.02
CA VAL A 84 5.71 9.04 8.35
C VAL A 84 5.34 10.09 7.31
N ILE A 85 5.88 9.92 6.10
CA ILE A 85 5.59 10.79 4.96
C ILE A 85 4.44 10.16 4.17
N ASP A 86 3.41 10.95 3.87
CA ASP A 86 2.32 10.69 2.92
C ASP A 86 1.43 9.45 3.14
N ARG A 87 1.42 8.86 4.33
CA ARG A 87 0.45 7.78 4.63
C ARG A 87 -0.79 8.36 5.30
N PRO A 88 -1.99 8.14 4.76
CA PRO A 88 -3.22 8.54 5.44
C PRO A 88 -3.27 7.88 6.81
N GLY A 89 -3.52 8.68 7.85
CA GLY A 89 -3.73 8.16 9.19
C GLY A 89 -4.88 7.15 9.22
N MET A 90 -4.83 6.21 10.15
CA MET A 90 -5.89 5.22 10.33
C MET A 90 -7.18 5.91 10.82
N THR A 91 -8.33 5.51 10.29
CA THR A 91 -9.63 5.97 10.78
C THR A 91 -9.97 5.30 12.12
N ILE A 92 -10.88 5.89 12.89
CA ILE A 92 -11.35 5.31 14.16
C ILE A 92 -11.92 3.91 13.93
N GLU A 93 -12.72 3.72 12.88
CA GLU A 93 -13.33 2.44 12.54
C GLU A 93 -12.31 1.37 12.17
N ALA A 94 -11.29 1.73 11.39
CA ALA A 94 -10.21 0.83 11.02
C ALA A 94 -9.38 0.42 12.24
N LEU A 95 -9.09 1.36 13.15
CA LEU A 95 -8.35 1.07 14.37
C LEU A 95 -9.18 0.23 15.35
N ALA A 96 -10.49 0.50 15.48
CA ALA A 96 -11.39 -0.30 16.29
C ALA A 96 -11.45 -1.75 15.78
N TYR A 97 -11.56 -1.95 14.46
CA TYR A 97 -11.49 -3.27 13.84
C TYR A 97 -10.14 -3.96 14.12
N ALA A 98 -9.03 -3.23 14.01
CA ALA A 98 -7.72 -3.79 14.31
C ALA A 98 -7.56 -4.20 15.77
N LEU A 99 -8.07 -3.41 16.72
CA LEU A 99 -8.05 -3.73 18.14
C LEU A 99 -8.83 -5.00 18.45
N ASP A 100 -10.00 -5.17 17.81
CA ASP A 100 -10.83 -6.36 17.93
C ASP A 100 -10.11 -7.63 17.44
N ASN A 101 -9.27 -7.49 16.40
CA ASN A 101 -8.52 -8.59 15.80
C ASN A 101 -7.08 -8.74 16.31
N ALA A 102 -6.63 -7.87 17.22
CA ALA A 102 -5.24 -7.83 17.68
C ALA A 102 -4.91 -8.91 18.72
N ALA A 103 -5.91 -9.37 19.47
CA ALA A 103 -5.69 -10.33 20.55
C ALA A 103 -5.74 -11.78 20.01
N PRO A 104 -4.80 -12.66 20.43
CA PRO A 104 -4.85 -14.08 20.08
C PRO A 104 -6.05 -14.80 20.72
N TYR A 105 -6.66 -14.19 21.73
CA TYR A 105 -7.89 -14.64 22.38
C TYR A 105 -8.97 -13.60 22.11
N GLN A 106 -10.16 -14.04 21.73
CA GLN A 106 -11.30 -13.14 21.54
C GLN A 106 -11.64 -12.51 22.88
N VAL A 107 -11.43 -11.20 22.99
CA VAL A 107 -11.96 -10.40 24.08
C VAL A 107 -13.20 -9.72 23.52
N ASP A 108 -14.37 -10.17 23.94
CA ASP A 108 -15.64 -9.58 23.52
C ASP A 108 -15.77 -8.20 24.17
N LEU A 109 -15.21 -7.18 23.52
CA LEU A 109 -15.39 -5.78 23.84
C LEU A 109 -16.57 -5.24 23.05
N ASP A 110 -17.46 -4.51 23.72
CA ASP A 110 -18.52 -3.78 23.04
C ASP A 110 -17.91 -2.81 22.03
N ARG A 111 -18.56 -2.68 20.86
CA ARG A 111 -18.12 -1.85 19.74
C ARG A 111 -17.89 -0.39 20.18
N ALA A 112 -18.78 0.13 21.03
CA ALA A 112 -18.65 1.49 21.56
C ALA A 112 -17.39 1.67 22.41
N VAL A 113 -16.96 0.64 23.15
CA VAL A 113 -15.73 0.67 23.94
C VAL A 113 -14.50 0.65 23.01
N LEU A 114 -14.51 -0.19 21.98
CA LEU A 114 -13.44 -0.24 20.97
C LEU A 114 -13.26 1.09 20.25
N GLU A 115 -14.35 1.73 19.82
CA GLU A 115 -14.32 3.03 19.15
C GLU A 115 -13.83 4.14 20.09
N HIS A 116 -14.23 4.10 21.36
CA HIS A 116 -13.72 5.03 22.37
C HIS A 116 -12.21 4.88 22.57
N ILE A 117 -11.71 3.64 22.70
CA ILE A 117 -10.27 3.36 22.83
C ILE A 117 -9.52 3.83 21.58
N ALA A 118 -10.04 3.51 20.39
CA ALA A 118 -9.45 3.93 19.12
C ALA A 118 -9.37 5.46 19.02
N HIS A 119 -10.43 6.17 19.41
CA HIS A 119 -10.43 7.64 19.45
C HIS A 119 -9.35 8.18 20.40
N GLN A 120 -9.26 7.66 21.63
CA GLN A 120 -8.23 8.09 22.60
C GLN A 120 -6.81 7.83 22.09
N LEU A 121 -6.57 6.68 21.45
CA LEU A 121 -5.27 6.36 20.88
C LEU A 121 -4.88 7.32 19.75
N LEU A 122 -5.82 7.68 18.86
CA LEU A 122 -5.56 8.62 17.77
C LEU A 122 -5.34 10.06 18.24
N LEU A 123 -5.78 10.41 19.46
CA LEU A 123 -5.42 11.69 20.09
C LEU A 123 -3.96 11.70 20.59
N MET A 124 -3.40 10.54 20.93
CA MET A 124 -2.06 10.42 21.52
C MET A 124 -1.00 9.96 20.51
N LEU A 125 -1.38 9.23 19.47
CA LEU A 125 -0.50 8.51 18.58
C LEU A 125 -0.88 8.71 17.11
N TYR A 126 0.12 8.81 16.25
CA TYR A 126 -0.09 8.70 14.81
C TYR A 126 -0.03 7.24 14.39
N VAL A 127 -1.18 6.65 14.04
CA VAL A 127 -1.30 5.24 13.66
C VAL A 127 -1.51 5.10 12.16
N THR A 128 -0.74 4.23 11.51
CA THR A 128 -0.89 3.91 10.07
C THR A 128 -1.03 2.41 9.84
N ALA A 129 -1.87 2.02 8.88
CA ALA A 129 -1.99 0.63 8.46
C ALA A 129 -0.71 0.15 7.74
N ARG A 130 -0.33 -1.12 7.97
CA ARG A 130 0.64 -1.81 7.11
C ARG A 130 -0.12 -2.48 5.97
N PRO A 131 -0.02 -2.00 4.73
CA PRO A 131 -0.79 -2.55 3.60
C PRO A 131 -0.45 -4.03 3.33
N ASP A 132 0.79 -4.44 3.63
CA ASP A 132 1.27 -5.79 3.35
C ASP A 132 0.88 -6.83 4.43
N HIS A 133 0.26 -6.40 5.53
CA HIS A 133 -0.01 -7.30 6.64
C HIS A 133 -1.47 -7.79 6.59
N PRO A 134 -1.72 -9.11 6.56
CA PRO A 134 -3.05 -9.66 6.32
C PRO A 134 -4.12 -9.20 7.32
N LEU A 135 -3.76 -9.06 8.61
CA LEU A 135 -4.65 -8.50 9.64
C LEU A 135 -5.11 -7.06 9.39
N TRP A 136 -4.43 -6.32 8.49
CA TRP A 136 -4.69 -4.91 8.22
C TRP A 136 -5.30 -4.65 6.85
N GLN A 137 -5.79 -5.70 6.18
CA GLN A 137 -6.61 -5.58 4.97
C GLN A 137 -8.02 -5.08 5.34
N TYR A 138 -8.10 -3.89 5.91
CA TYR A 138 -9.35 -3.19 6.15
C TYR A 138 -9.81 -2.60 4.81
N SER A 139 -10.93 -3.13 4.30
CA SER A 139 -11.70 -2.38 3.32
C SER A 139 -12.46 -1.32 4.12
N ASP A 140 -12.35 -0.07 3.69
CA ASP A 140 -12.94 1.13 4.27
C ASP A 140 -14.48 1.15 4.20
N GLY A 141 -15.11 -0.02 4.07
CA GLY A 141 -16.54 -0.19 3.77
C GLY A 141 -16.93 0.39 2.40
N ARG A 142 -16.06 1.18 1.78
CA ARG A 142 -16.20 1.66 0.42
C ARG A 142 -16.17 0.42 -0.47
N PRO A 143 -17.24 0.13 -1.22
CA PRO A 143 -17.20 -0.96 -2.17
C PRO A 143 -16.00 -0.71 -3.05
N SER A 144 -15.05 -1.66 -3.06
CA SER A 144 -13.89 -1.61 -3.93
C SER A 144 -14.43 -1.27 -5.30
N ALA A 145 -14.04 -0.10 -5.83
CA ALA A 145 -14.63 0.47 -7.04
C ALA A 145 -14.68 -0.67 -8.04
N THR A 146 -15.90 -1.14 -8.34
CA THR A 146 -16.12 -2.40 -9.05
C THR A 146 -15.23 -2.31 -10.26
N ALA A 147 -14.17 -3.13 -10.30
CA ALA A 147 -13.16 -3.02 -11.34
C ALA A 147 -13.95 -2.98 -12.63
N THR A 148 -13.91 -1.84 -13.35
CA THR A 148 -14.68 -1.67 -14.58
C THR A 148 -14.40 -2.93 -15.36
N PRO A 149 -15.42 -3.77 -15.61
CA PRO A 149 -15.19 -5.10 -16.14
C PRO A 149 -14.28 -4.92 -17.33
N GLN A 150 -13.03 -5.41 -17.22
CA GLN A 150 -12.15 -5.40 -18.38
C GLN A 150 -12.98 -6.11 -19.45
N PRO A 151 -13.16 -5.49 -20.63
CA PRO A 151 -13.91 -6.14 -21.69
C PRO A 151 -13.28 -7.50 -21.89
N THR A 152 -13.98 -8.54 -21.43
CA THR A 152 -13.54 -9.92 -21.58
C THR A 152 -13.48 -10.12 -23.07
N LEU A 153 -12.25 -10.22 -23.58
CA LEU A 153 -11.91 -10.52 -24.97
C LEU A 153 -12.24 -12.00 -25.30
N GLU A 154 -13.27 -12.54 -24.65
CA GLU A 154 -13.82 -13.88 -24.84
C GLU A 154 -15.18 -13.70 -25.51
N GLY A 155 -15.18 -13.53 -26.84
CA GLY A 155 -16.40 -13.38 -27.63
C GLY A 155 -16.33 -12.33 -28.74
N SER A 156 -15.20 -11.66 -28.91
CA SER A 156 -14.92 -10.95 -30.16
C SER A 156 -14.63 -12.00 -31.22
N GLY A 157 -15.66 -12.40 -31.97
CA GLY A 157 -15.57 -13.29 -33.13
C GLY A 157 -14.80 -12.68 -34.31
N VAL A 158 -13.67 -12.05 -34.03
CA VAL A 158 -12.74 -11.53 -35.03
C VAL A 158 -11.80 -12.69 -35.34
N CYS A 159 -11.83 -13.20 -36.58
CA CYS A 159 -10.80 -14.09 -37.10
C CYS A 159 -9.43 -13.38 -36.89
N GLU A 160 -8.61 -13.77 -35.91
CA GLU A 160 -7.24 -13.23 -35.73
C GLU A 160 -6.28 -13.63 -36.87
N VAL A 161 -6.79 -14.23 -37.94
CA VAL A 161 -6.00 -14.63 -39.10
C VAL A 161 -5.81 -13.38 -39.99
N PRO A 162 -4.56 -12.91 -40.21
CA PRO A 162 -4.31 -11.82 -41.13
C PRO A 162 -4.76 -12.21 -42.55
N HIS A 163 -5.67 -11.44 -43.12
CA HIS A 163 -6.14 -11.64 -44.48
C HIS A 163 -5.33 -10.78 -45.47
N ALA A 164 -4.87 -11.38 -46.57
CA ALA A 164 -4.09 -10.68 -47.59
C ALA A 164 -4.93 -9.70 -48.44
N SER A 165 -6.25 -9.81 -48.38
CA SER A 165 -7.20 -8.94 -49.09
C SER A 165 -8.53 -8.87 -48.36
N HIS A 166 -9.29 -7.79 -48.63
CA HIS A 166 -10.62 -7.56 -48.05
C HIS A 166 -11.63 -8.64 -48.45
N ASP A 167 -11.57 -9.14 -49.69
CA ASP A 167 -12.44 -10.26 -50.12
C ASP A 167 -12.19 -11.54 -49.32
N ALA A 168 -10.96 -11.76 -48.82
CA ALA A 168 -10.62 -12.92 -48.00
C ALA A 168 -11.11 -12.76 -46.55
N GLU A 169 -11.18 -11.52 -46.06
CA GLU A 169 -11.78 -11.16 -44.77
C GLU A 169 -13.30 -11.43 -44.79
N ASP A 170 -13.99 -10.90 -45.81
CA ASP A 170 -15.43 -11.13 -46.05
C ASP A 170 -15.80 -12.62 -46.17
N ALA A 171 -14.87 -13.43 -46.69
CA ALA A 171 -15.04 -14.88 -46.79
C ALA A 171 -14.83 -15.60 -45.45
N CYS A 172 -13.94 -15.09 -44.56
CA CYS A 172 -13.79 -15.60 -43.18
C CYS A 172 -15.07 -15.35 -42.39
N ASP A 173 -15.58 -14.12 -42.45
CA ASP A 173 -16.75 -13.70 -41.70
C ASP A 173 -18.00 -14.52 -42.07
N ARG A 174 -18.22 -14.73 -43.38
CA ARG A 174 -19.33 -15.58 -43.85
C ARG A 174 -19.22 -17.02 -43.37
N ARG A 175 -18.00 -17.57 -43.28
CA ARG A 175 -17.76 -18.92 -42.74
C ARG A 175 -18.04 -18.99 -41.25
N CYS A 176 -17.56 -18.01 -40.47
CA CYS A 176 -17.78 -17.96 -39.03
C CYS A 176 -19.28 -17.89 -38.70
N ILE A 177 -20.05 -17.09 -39.43
CA ILE A 177 -21.51 -16.99 -39.27
C ILE A 177 -22.20 -18.32 -39.66
N ALA A 178 -21.76 -18.97 -40.74
CA ALA A 178 -22.32 -20.25 -41.17
C ALA A 178 -22.04 -21.38 -40.17
N GLU A 179 -20.88 -21.36 -39.51
CA GLU A 179 -20.50 -22.36 -38.51
C GLU A 179 -21.25 -22.14 -37.18
N ALA A 180 -21.44 -20.88 -36.78
CA ALA A 180 -22.23 -20.51 -35.61
C ALA A 180 -23.71 -20.87 -35.73
N THR A 181 -24.25 -20.89 -36.95
CA THR A 181 -25.66 -21.25 -37.21
C THR A 181 -25.86 -22.75 -37.44
N ARG A 182 -24.79 -23.56 -37.44
CA ARG A 182 -24.90 -25.00 -37.66
C ARG A 182 -25.53 -25.67 -36.43
N PRO A 183 -26.72 -26.28 -36.55
CA PRO A 183 -27.35 -26.95 -35.42
C PRO A 183 -26.44 -28.08 -34.93
N ALA A 184 -26.14 -28.11 -33.63
CA ALA A 184 -25.34 -29.15 -33.02
C ALA A 184 -25.96 -30.51 -33.35
N ALA A 185 -25.24 -31.32 -34.13
CA ALA A 185 -25.69 -32.65 -34.52
C ALA A 185 -25.79 -33.50 -33.25
N GLY A 186 -27.02 -33.69 -32.75
CA GLY A 186 -27.31 -34.43 -31.54
C GLY A 186 -26.74 -35.84 -31.61
N THR A 187 -25.79 -36.12 -30.74
CA THR A 187 -25.30 -37.46 -30.43
C THR A 187 -26.45 -38.27 -29.86
N LYS A 188 -27.08 -39.12 -30.70
CA LYS A 188 -28.02 -40.14 -30.23
C LYS A 188 -27.22 -41.22 -29.50
N GLU A 189 -27.19 -41.11 -28.18
CA GLU A 189 -26.61 -42.08 -27.27
C GLU A 189 -27.47 -43.35 -27.25
N MET A 190 -26.91 -44.44 -27.75
CA MET A 190 -27.56 -45.74 -27.87
C MET A 190 -27.44 -46.48 -26.52
N GLN A 191 -28.45 -46.32 -25.66
CA GLN A 191 -28.59 -47.12 -24.43
C GLN A 191 -28.87 -48.59 -24.79
N ARG A 192 -28.07 -49.49 -24.22
CA ARG A 192 -28.29 -50.95 -24.18
C ARG A 192 -28.24 -51.40 -22.73
#